data_AF-A0A2V6PZ01-F1
#
_entry.id   AF-A0A2V6PZ01-F1
#
_cell.length_a   1.000
_cell.length_b   1.000
_cell.length_c   1.000
_cell.angle_alpha   90.00
_cell.angle_beta   90.00
_cell.angle_gamma   90.00
#
_symmetry.space_group_name_H-M   'P 1'
#
loop_
_entity.id
_entity.type
_entity.pdbx_description
1 polymer ?
#
loop_
_entity_poly.entity_id
_entity_poly.type
_entity_poly.pdbx_seq_one_letter_code
_entity_poly.pdbx_strand_id
1 'polypeptide(L)'
;MRYALFVPLIVATAAGCATMQAAGTRSTEQILSAAGFHMEAADTPEKLADLQTAPARQVLPQTRDGKTAYVYRDPNGCHCLYVGGEPEYQQYQKLRLQKDIADEESNAALTQGWAPWGGWGPAGWGPGGWGTWRQWP
;
A
#
# COMPACT_ATOMS: atom_id res chain seq x y z
N MET A 1 50.51 12.23 13.00
CA MET A 1 49.38 12.93 12.34
C MET A 1 48.12 12.13 12.63
N ARG A 2 47.18 12.77 13.33
CA ARG A 2 45.92 12.19 13.81
C ARG A 2 44.92 12.23 12.65
N TYR A 3 44.73 11.13 11.94
CA TYR A 3 43.57 11.00 11.04
C TYR A 3 42.35 10.60 11.86
N ALA A 4 41.92 11.52 12.70
CA ALA A 4 40.58 11.50 13.27
C ALA A 4 39.67 12.18 12.25
N LEU A 5 39.17 11.47 11.24
CA LEU A 5 38.13 12.01 10.37
C LEU A 5 37.19 10.91 9.86
N PHE A 6 36.01 10.90 10.50
CA PHE A 6 34.69 10.73 9.89
C PHE A 6 34.42 9.44 9.10
N VAL A 7 34.00 8.41 9.82
CA VAL A 7 32.97 7.50 9.30
C VAL A 7 31.63 8.22 9.49
N PRO A 8 30.94 8.71 8.44
CA PRO A 8 29.59 9.18 8.60
C PRO A 8 28.74 7.94 8.85
N LEU A 9 28.39 7.75 10.12
CA LEU A 9 27.41 6.79 10.57
C LEU A 9 26.07 7.21 9.92
N ILE A 10 25.70 6.59 8.80
CA ILE A 10 24.37 6.72 8.21
C ILE A 10 23.37 6.05 9.17
N VAL A 11 22.94 6.80 10.18
CA VAL A 11 21.79 6.47 11.02
C VAL A 11 20.62 7.30 10.51
N ALA A 12 19.93 6.75 9.51
CA ALA A 12 18.66 7.28 9.03
C ALA A 12 17.82 6.16 8.41
N THR A 13 17.41 5.17 9.21
CA THR A 13 16.59 4.04 8.69
C THR A 13 15.28 3.79 9.45
N ALA A 14 14.97 4.54 10.51
CA ALA A 14 13.73 4.32 11.27
C ALA A 14 12.51 5.12 10.74
N ALA A 15 12.71 6.33 10.21
CA ALA A 15 11.60 7.20 9.82
C ALA A 15 10.85 6.71 8.55
N GLY A 16 11.54 6.04 7.63
CA GLY A 16 10.93 5.57 6.37
C GLY A 16 9.93 4.42 6.53
N CYS A 17 10.08 3.59 7.56
CA CYS A 17 9.18 2.44 7.75
C CYS A 17 7.82 2.87 8.31
N ALA A 18 7.82 3.82 9.25
CA ALA A 18 6.59 4.33 9.87
C ALA A 18 5.72 5.13 8.88
N THR A 19 6.34 5.88 7.96
CA THR A 19 5.59 6.67 6.96
C THR A 19 4.87 5.79 5.94
N MET A 20 5.51 4.72 5.47
CA MET A 20 4.88 3.74 4.56
C MET A 20 3.69 3.03 5.23
N GLN A 21 3.83 2.68 6.51
CA GLN A 21 2.75 2.06 7.28
C GLN A 21 1.55 3.01 7.43
N ALA A 22 1.80 4.28 7.78
CA ALA A 22 0.75 5.29 7.89
C ALA A 22 0.03 5.56 6.56
N ALA A 23 0.76 5.57 5.44
CA ALA A 23 0.16 5.73 4.11
C ALA A 23 -0.75 4.54 3.75
N GLY A 24 -0.33 3.30 4.03
CA GLY A 24 -1.15 2.11 3.81
C GLY A 24 -2.42 2.09 4.65
N THR A 25 -2.34 2.52 5.92
CA THR A 25 -3.51 2.64 6.80
C THR A 25 -4.52 3.65 6.23
N ARG A 26 -4.08 4.87 5.90
CA ARG A 26 -4.96 5.91 5.33
C ARG A 26 -5.65 5.47 4.04
N SER A 27 -4.92 4.77 3.16
CA SER A 27 -5.52 4.23 1.94
C SER A 27 -6.59 3.19 2.22
N THR A 28 -6.43 2.38 3.27
CA THR A 28 -7.41 1.36 3.65
C THR A 28 -8.67 2.01 4.24
N GLU A 29 -8.49 3.00 5.11
CA GLU A 29 -9.58 3.78 5.72
C GLU A 29 -10.44 4.48 4.67
N GLN A 30 -9.82 5.06 3.64
CA GLN A 30 -10.55 5.68 2.53
C GLN A 30 -11.45 4.68 1.79
N ILE A 31 -10.94 3.47 1.55
CA ILE A 31 -11.71 2.40 0.89
C ILE A 31 -12.86 1.94 1.79
N LEU A 32 -12.60 1.79 3.10
CA LEU A 32 -13.62 1.41 4.07
C LEU A 32 -14.75 2.45 4.12
N SER A 33 -14.41 3.74 4.19
CA SER A 33 -15.40 4.83 4.13
C SER A 33 -16.18 4.82 2.81
N ALA A 34 -15.52 4.62 1.67
CA ALA A 34 -16.18 4.52 0.37
C ALA A 34 -17.07 3.26 0.23
N ALA A 35 -16.74 2.18 0.97
CA ALA A 35 -17.52 0.96 1.03
C ALA A 35 -18.74 1.05 1.95
N GLY A 36 -18.86 2.13 2.73
CA GLY A 36 -19.98 2.35 3.66
C GLY A 36 -19.70 1.90 5.10
N PHE A 37 -18.46 1.56 5.46
CA PHE A 37 -18.12 1.28 6.86
C PHE A 37 -18.29 2.54 7.71
N HIS A 38 -18.85 2.35 8.90
CA HIS A 38 -18.99 3.40 9.90
C HIS A 38 -17.75 3.47 10.79
N MET A 39 -17.20 4.68 10.93
CA MET A 39 -16.10 4.93 11.86
C MET A 39 -16.66 5.17 13.27
N GLU A 40 -16.14 4.42 14.24
CA GLU A 40 -16.41 4.54 15.66
C GLU A 40 -15.10 4.86 16.39
N ALA A 41 -15.09 5.89 17.23
CA ALA A 41 -13.95 6.15 18.09
C ALA A 41 -13.81 5.04 19.16
N ALA A 42 -12.57 4.63 19.46
CA ALA A 42 -12.27 3.77 20.61
C ALA A 42 -12.15 4.63 21.87
N ASP A 43 -13.27 5.17 22.32
CA ASP A 43 -13.39 6.10 23.45
C ASP A 43 -13.62 5.41 24.80
N THR A 44 -13.88 4.10 24.80
CA THR A 44 -14.03 3.31 26.03
C THR A 44 -12.78 2.47 26.33
N PRO A 45 -12.47 2.22 27.62
CA PRO A 45 -11.36 1.34 28.01
C PRO A 45 -11.47 -0.05 27.38
N GLU A 46 -12.69 -0.58 27.26
CA GLU A 46 -12.95 -1.85 26.60
C GLU A 46 -12.53 -1.80 25.13
N LYS A 47 -12.99 -0.80 24.36
CA LYS A 47 -12.63 -0.65 22.95
C LYS A 47 -11.12 -0.46 22.75
N LEU A 48 -10.45 0.25 23.66
CA LEU A 48 -8.99 0.46 23.63
C LEU A 48 -8.21 -0.83 23.91
N ALA A 49 -8.63 -1.63 24.88
CA ALA A 49 -8.01 -2.94 25.13
C ALA A 49 -8.16 -3.85 23.90
N ASP A 50 -9.32 -3.77 23.27
CA ASP A 50 -9.68 -4.52 22.08
C ASP A 50 -8.86 -4.08 20.84
N LEU A 51 -8.43 -2.82 20.76
CA LEU A 51 -7.55 -2.34 19.68
C LEU A 51 -6.16 -3.00 19.72
N GLN A 52 -5.65 -3.35 20.91
CA GLN A 52 -4.27 -3.84 21.08
C GLN A 52 -4.10 -5.31 20.73
N THR A 53 -5.19 -6.08 20.67
CA THR A 53 -5.16 -7.53 20.44
C THR A 53 -5.34 -7.91 18.98
N ALA A 54 -5.74 -6.97 18.12
CA ALA A 54 -6.04 -7.24 16.73
C ALA A 54 -4.80 -7.19 15.82
N PRO A 55 -4.66 -8.10 14.85
CA PRO A 55 -3.64 -7.98 13.83
C PRO A 55 -3.88 -6.70 13.04
N ALA A 56 -2.85 -5.85 12.98
CA ALA A 56 -2.94 -4.57 12.30
C ALA A 56 -3.33 -4.74 10.83
N ARG A 57 -4.20 -3.84 10.35
CA ARG A 57 -4.59 -3.68 8.94
C ARG A 57 -5.39 -4.84 8.34
N GLN A 58 -6.20 -5.52 9.15
CA GLN A 58 -7.10 -6.56 8.67
C GLN A 58 -8.54 -6.22 9.01
N VAL A 59 -9.45 -6.54 8.07
CA VAL A 59 -10.89 -6.52 8.31
C VAL A 59 -11.27 -7.91 8.81
N LEU A 60 -11.70 -8.01 10.06
CA LEU A 60 -11.98 -9.30 10.70
C LEU A 60 -13.48 -9.46 10.94
N PRO A 61 -14.05 -10.66 10.70
CA PRO A 61 -15.42 -10.95 11.09
C PRO A 61 -15.52 -11.02 12.63
N GLN A 62 -16.55 -10.39 13.18
CA GLN A 62 -16.93 -10.44 14.58
C GLN A 62 -18.43 -10.67 14.70
N THR A 63 -18.84 -11.57 15.57
CA THR A 63 -20.26 -11.75 15.88
C THR A 63 -20.71 -10.65 16.85
N ARG A 64 -21.70 -9.84 16.43
CA ARG A 64 -22.39 -8.87 17.28
C ARG A 64 -23.89 -9.15 17.20
N ASP A 65 -24.54 -9.36 18.33
CA ASP A 65 -26.00 -9.60 18.44
C ASP A 65 -26.53 -10.68 17.47
N GLY A 66 -25.76 -11.76 17.30
CA GLY A 66 -26.12 -12.88 16.43
C GLY A 66 -25.94 -12.62 14.92
N LYS A 67 -25.35 -11.48 14.54
CA LYS A 67 -25.01 -11.13 13.16
C LYS A 67 -23.51 -11.01 12.99
N THR A 68 -23.01 -11.33 11.80
CA THR A 68 -21.60 -11.10 11.45
C THR A 68 -21.42 -9.63 11.06
N ALA A 69 -20.59 -8.92 11.83
CA ALA A 69 -20.06 -7.63 11.48
C ALA A 69 -18.60 -7.78 11.07
N TYR A 70 -18.12 -6.91 10.20
CA TYR A 70 -16.73 -6.84 9.79
C TYR A 70 -16.10 -5.61 10.42
N VAL A 71 -14.96 -5.80 11.09
CA VAL A 71 -14.33 -4.76 11.89
C VAL A 71 -12.89 -4.58 11.46
N TYR A 72 -12.52 -3.35 11.12
CA TYR A 72 -11.15 -2.90 10.95
C TYR A 72 -10.75 -2.00 12.12
N ARG A 73 -9.49 -2.08 12.54
CA ARG A 73 -8.96 -1.41 13.73
C ARG A 73 -7.67 -0.69 13.37
N ASP A 74 -7.59 0.60 13.69
CA ASP A 74 -6.36 1.38 13.57
C ASP A 74 -5.79 1.73 14.96
N PRO A 75 -4.88 0.90 15.52
CA PRO A 75 -4.27 1.17 16.81
C PRO A 75 -3.16 2.22 16.77
N ASN A 76 -2.68 2.63 15.59
CA ASN A 76 -1.47 3.46 15.44
C ASN A 76 -1.75 4.87 14.91
N GLY A 77 -2.89 5.11 14.26
CA GLY A 77 -3.33 6.43 13.82
C GLY A 77 -4.38 7.03 14.73
N CYS A 78 -5.66 6.97 14.34
CA CYS A 78 -6.73 7.70 15.03
C CYS A 78 -7.32 6.98 16.25
N HIS A 79 -6.87 5.74 16.53
CA HIS A 79 -7.49 4.87 17.54
C HIS A 79 -8.99 4.67 17.27
N CYS A 80 -9.34 4.41 16.02
CA CYS A 80 -10.71 4.21 15.58
C CYS A 80 -10.96 2.76 15.15
N LEU A 81 -12.23 2.39 15.15
CA LEU A 81 -12.76 1.17 14.56
C LEU A 81 -13.61 1.54 13.35
N TYR A 82 -13.57 0.71 12.31
CA TYR A 82 -14.50 0.80 11.19
C TYR A 82 -15.36 -0.46 11.20
N VAL A 83 -16.67 -0.30 11.24
CA VAL A 83 -17.64 -1.39 11.35
C VAL A 83 -18.58 -1.39 10.15
N GLY A 84 -18.72 -2.54 9.51
CA GLY A 84 -19.62 -2.75 8.37
C GLY A 84 -20.31 -4.12 8.47
N GLY A 85 -21.41 -4.31 7.76
CA GLY A 85 -22.04 -5.60 7.58
C GLY A 85 -21.48 -6.35 6.36
N GLU A 86 -22.16 -7.42 5.99
CA GLU A 86 -21.86 -8.20 4.79
C GLU A 86 -21.87 -7.36 3.49
N PRO A 87 -22.86 -6.47 3.21
CA PRO A 87 -22.85 -5.71 1.96
C PRO A 87 -21.70 -4.70 1.88
N GLU A 88 -21.37 -4.05 2.99
CA GLU A 88 -20.23 -3.12 3.06
C GLU A 88 -18.91 -3.90 2.86
N TYR A 89 -18.78 -5.08 3.45
CA TYR A 89 -17.61 -5.93 3.26
C TYR A 89 -17.41 -6.37 1.80
N GLN A 90 -18.49 -6.76 1.11
CA GLN A 90 -18.42 -7.09 -0.31
C GLN A 90 -18.00 -5.89 -1.15
N GLN A 91 -18.53 -4.71 -0.85
CA GLN A 91 -18.14 -3.47 -1.52
C GLN A 91 -16.67 -3.11 -1.23
N TYR A 92 -16.19 -3.32 0.00
CA TYR A 92 -14.79 -3.15 0.36
C TYR A 92 -13.87 -4.04 -0.48
N GLN A 93 -14.20 -5.33 -0.63
CA GLN A 93 -13.41 -6.26 -1.46
C GLN A 93 -13.35 -5.81 -2.92
N LYS A 94 -14.49 -5.34 -3.47
CA LYS A 94 -14.54 -4.80 -4.83
C LYS A 94 -13.65 -3.57 -4.99
N LEU A 95 -13.74 -2.60 -4.09
CA LEU A 95 -12.94 -1.36 -4.16
C LEU A 95 -11.44 -1.63 -3.94
N ARG A 96 -11.10 -2.56 -3.05
CA ARG A 96 -9.73 -3.06 -2.84
C ARG A 96 -9.14 -3.57 -4.15
N LEU A 97 -9.84 -4.46 -4.84
CA LEU A 97 -9.39 -5.02 -6.11
C LEU A 97 -9.26 -3.94 -7.19
N GLN A 98 -10.23 -3.02 -7.29
CA GLN A 98 -10.16 -1.91 -8.25
C GLN A 98 -8.95 -1.01 -8.04
N LYS A 99 -8.61 -0.72 -6.78
CA LYS A 99 -7.39 0.03 -6.45
C LYS A 99 -6.15 -0.76 -6.87
N ASP A 100 -6.07 -2.05 -6.53
CA ASP A 100 -4.89 -2.87 -6.82
C ASP A 100 -4.63 -2.91 -8.34
N ILE A 101 -5.69 -3.04 -9.16
CA ILE A 101 -5.61 -2.95 -10.63
C ILE A 101 -5.13 -1.56 -11.09
N ALA A 102 -5.72 -0.48 -10.55
CA ALA A 102 -5.34 0.89 -10.94
C ALA A 102 -3.88 1.22 -10.59
N ASP A 103 -3.40 0.74 -9.43
CA ASP A 103 -2.01 0.90 -9.02
C ASP A 103 -1.07 0.10 -9.95
N GLU A 104 -1.46 -1.11 -10.38
CA GLU A 104 -0.72 -1.91 -11.38
C GLU A 104 -0.66 -1.21 -12.74
N GLU A 105 -1.78 -0.69 -13.25
CA GLU A 105 -1.84 0.05 -14.52
C GLU A 105 -0.97 1.32 -14.47
N SER A 106 -1.03 2.07 -13.37
CA SER A 106 -0.19 3.25 -13.16
C SER A 106 1.30 2.89 -13.16
N ASN A 107 1.67 1.83 -12.45
CA ASN A 107 3.04 1.34 -12.44
C ASN A 107 3.48 0.90 -13.84
N ALA A 108 2.63 0.17 -14.57
CA ALA A 108 2.90 -0.25 -15.94
C ALA A 108 3.14 0.96 -16.87
N ALA A 109 2.33 2.01 -16.77
CA ALA A 109 2.48 3.24 -17.55
C ALA A 109 3.79 3.98 -17.24
N LEU A 110 4.13 4.13 -15.96
CA LEU A 110 5.43 4.67 -15.54
C LEU A 110 6.57 3.79 -16.06
N THR A 111 6.35 2.47 -16.10
CA THR A 111 7.36 1.54 -16.58
C THR A 111 7.54 1.46 -18.10
N GLN A 112 6.57 1.93 -18.86
CA GLN A 112 6.71 2.05 -20.31
C GLN A 112 7.61 3.24 -20.70
N GLY A 113 7.70 4.26 -19.82
CA GLY A 113 8.53 5.45 -20.02
C GLY A 113 9.96 5.35 -19.46
N TRP A 114 10.22 4.49 -18.47
CA TRP A 114 11.56 4.29 -17.91
C TRP A 114 12.32 3.13 -18.60
N ALA A 115 13.35 3.42 -19.38
CA ALA A 115 14.41 2.43 -19.57
C ALA A 115 15.46 2.73 -18.50
N PRO A 116 15.60 1.93 -17.41
CA PRO A 116 16.50 2.25 -16.29
C PRO A 116 17.98 2.35 -16.71
N TRP A 117 18.27 1.98 -17.95
CA TRP A 117 19.52 2.19 -18.61
C TRP A 117 19.16 2.60 -20.05
N GLY A 118 19.47 3.84 -20.44
CA GLY A 118 19.03 4.40 -21.72
C GLY A 118 19.22 3.44 -22.89
N GLY A 119 18.10 3.02 -23.51
CA GLY A 119 18.09 2.51 -24.88
C GLY A 119 18.79 1.18 -25.21
N TRP A 120 18.95 0.23 -24.27
CA TRP A 120 19.44 -1.13 -24.63
C TRP A 120 18.45 -2.28 -24.40
N GLY A 121 17.14 -2.01 -24.30
CA GLY A 121 16.10 -3.02 -24.54
C GLY A 121 16.03 -3.41 -26.03
N PRO A 122 15.39 -4.54 -26.42
CA PRO A 122 15.52 -5.19 -27.74
C PRO A 122 14.91 -4.43 -28.94
N ALA A 123 14.87 -3.10 -28.89
CA ALA A 123 14.62 -2.20 -30.01
C ALA A 123 15.92 -1.87 -30.79
N GLY A 124 16.80 -2.85 -30.96
CA GLY A 124 17.78 -2.85 -32.06
C GLY A 124 17.14 -3.13 -33.43
N TRP A 125 15.83 -3.42 -33.47
CA TRP A 125 15.06 -3.74 -34.67
C TRP A 125 13.98 -2.67 -34.93
N GLY A 126 14.38 -1.40 -34.97
CA GLY A 126 13.56 -0.30 -35.47
C GLY A 126 13.97 0.04 -36.91
N PRO A 127 13.04 0.24 -37.85
CA PRO A 127 13.37 0.57 -39.24
C PRO A 127 13.97 1.99 -39.31
N GLY A 128 15.29 2.10 -39.19
CA GLY A 128 15.99 3.39 -39.30
C GLY A 128 17.29 3.55 -38.51
N GLY A 129 17.74 2.54 -37.75
CA GLY A 129 19.03 2.56 -37.05
C GLY A 129 20.18 2.13 -37.97
N TRP A 130 20.97 3.10 -38.43
CA TRP A 130 22.17 3.03 -39.25
C TRP A 130 23.16 1.90 -38.91
N GLY A 131 23.45 1.06 -39.91
CA GLY A 131 24.82 0.84 -40.38
C GLY A 131 25.59 -0.39 -39.88
N THR A 132 25.95 -1.23 -40.87
CA THR A 132 27.07 -2.19 -40.90
C THR A 132 26.79 -3.54 -40.21
N TRP A 133 26.85 -4.72 -40.85
CA TRP A 133 27.77 -5.25 -41.86
C TRP A 133 27.12 -6.45 -42.60
N ARG A 134 27.61 -6.74 -43.82
CA ARG A 134 27.66 -8.08 -44.43
C ARG A 134 26.29 -8.58 -44.94
N GLN A 135 25.84 -8.18 -46.14
CA GLN A 135 26.19 -8.82 -47.42
C GLN A 135 26.46 -10.33 -47.28
N TRP A 136 25.71 -11.17 -47.99
CA TRP A 136 26.03 -12.52 -48.51
C TRP A 136 24.87 -13.53 -48.28
N PRO A 137 24.64 -14.46 -49.21
CA PRO A 137 24.52 -14.36 -50.66
C PRO A 137 23.07 -14.53 -51.16
#